data_AF-A0A951Q7J8-F1
#
_entry.id   AF-A0A951Q7J8-F1
#
_cell.length_a   1.000
_cell.length_b   1.000
_cell.length_c   1.000
_cell.angle_alpha   90.00
_cell.angle_beta   90.00
_cell.angle_gamma   90.00
#
_symmetry.space_group_name_H-M   'P 1'
#
loop_
_entity.id
_entity.type
_entity.pdbx_description
1 polymer ?
#
loop_
_entity_poly.entity_id
_entity_poly.type
_entity_poly.pdbx_seq_one_letter_code
_entity_poly.pdbx_strand_id
1 'polypeptide(L)'
;MIKQKAQDAGLSVAEFTRRSALLKPLPRRLSKITLATYKELVRIGNNINQLTRATNAAIKMGVRPPASPEQLEQLRNLLQQIGRELSSIETETIDDDDEEIDEDDSEEWD
;
A
#
# COMPACT_ATOMS: atom_id res chain seq x y z
N MET A 1 15.12 -6.63 18.02
CA MET A 1 15.17 -7.30 16.70
C MET A 1 13.81 -7.81 16.22
N ILE A 2 13.07 -8.61 16.99
CA ILE A 2 11.76 -9.19 16.57
C ILE A 2 10.67 -8.14 16.32
N LYS A 3 10.55 -7.10 17.17
CA LYS A 3 9.57 -6.01 16.98
C LYS A 3 9.72 -5.29 15.63
N GLN A 4 10.95 -5.01 15.22
CA GLN A 4 11.25 -4.35 13.94
C GLN A 4 10.84 -5.24 12.78
N LYS A 5 11.24 -6.53 12.80
CA LYS A 5 10.88 -7.51 11.76
C LYS A 5 9.36 -7.72 11.67
N ALA A 6 8.64 -7.67 12.79
CA ALA A 6 7.18 -7.73 12.80
C ALA A 6 6.55 -6.49 12.15
N GLN A 7 7.06 -5.29 12.46
CA GLN A 7 6.63 -4.04 11.83
C GLN A 7 6.89 -4.03 10.32
N ASP A 8 8.08 -4.45 9.90
CA ASP A 8 8.46 -4.48 8.47
C ASP A 8 7.63 -5.52 7.68
N ALA A 9 7.10 -6.54 8.36
CA ALA A 9 6.16 -7.52 7.80
C ALA A 9 4.68 -7.10 7.93
N GLY A 10 4.38 -5.94 8.54
CA GLY A 10 3.02 -5.47 8.79
C GLY A 10 2.21 -6.34 9.76
N LEU A 11 2.88 -7.11 10.63
CA LEU A 11 2.25 -8.04 11.58
C LEU A 11 2.40 -7.57 13.03
N SER A 12 1.50 -8.02 13.90
CA SER A 12 1.72 -7.93 15.34
C SER A 12 2.88 -8.85 15.74
N VAL A 13 3.56 -8.54 16.85
CA VAL A 13 4.67 -9.36 17.35
C VAL A 13 4.22 -10.80 17.59
N ALA A 14 3.03 -10.99 18.17
CA ALA A 14 2.48 -12.32 18.45
C ALA A 14 2.19 -13.11 17.16
N GLU A 15 1.63 -12.47 16.14
CA GLU A 15 1.34 -13.12 14.86
C GLU A 15 2.61 -13.40 14.07
N PHE A 16 3.59 -12.50 14.11
CA PHE A 16 4.91 -12.71 13.52
C PHE A 16 5.59 -13.93 14.14
N THR A 17 5.69 -13.99 15.47
CA THR A 17 6.30 -15.12 16.18
C THR A 17 5.56 -16.42 15.91
N ARG A 18 4.23 -16.41 15.90
CA ARG A 18 3.41 -17.59 15.58
C ARG A 18 3.70 -18.12 14.18
N ARG A 19 3.77 -17.24 13.17
CA ARG A 19 4.06 -17.66 11.79
C ARG A 19 5.48 -18.17 11.63
N SER A 20 6.46 -17.49 12.23
CA SER A 20 7.86 -17.94 12.23
C SER A 20 8.03 -19.31 12.89
N ALA A 21 7.36 -19.55 14.03
CA ALA A 21 7.42 -20.83 14.74
C ALA A 21 6.74 -21.97 13.97
N LEU A 22 5.69 -21.66 13.20
CA LEU A 22 4.95 -22.63 12.40
C LEU A 22 5.45 -22.74 10.95
N LEU A 23 6.59 -22.13 10.62
CA LEU A 23 7.16 -22.07 9.26
C LEU A 23 6.15 -21.63 8.19
N LYS A 24 5.19 -20.79 8.58
CA LYS A 24 4.18 -20.25 7.65
C LYS A 24 4.76 -19.10 6.85
N PRO A 25 4.40 -18.96 5.56
CA PRO A 25 4.87 -17.86 4.73
C PRO A 25 4.52 -16.51 5.35
N LEU A 26 5.53 -15.63 5.41
CA LEU A 26 5.37 -14.24 5.83
C LEU A 26 4.82 -13.42 4.67
N PRO A 27 3.98 -12.40 4.94
CA PRO A 27 3.55 -11.46 3.92
C PRO A 27 4.77 -10.82 3.25
N ARG A 28 4.70 -10.55 1.94
CA ARG A 28 5.74 -9.79 1.24
C ARG A 28 5.95 -8.45 1.95
N ARG A 29 7.21 -8.05 2.14
CA ARG A 29 7.57 -6.77 2.74
C ARG A 29 7.03 -5.67 1.83
N LEU A 30 5.94 -5.03 2.24
CA LEU A 30 5.54 -3.77 1.64
C LEU A 30 6.50 -2.71 2.16
N SER A 31 7.06 -1.90 1.27
CA SER A 31 7.86 -0.75 1.72
C SER A 31 7.01 0.07 2.70
N LYS A 32 7.61 0.64 3.75
CA LYS A 32 6.87 1.47 4.73
C LYS A 32 6.12 2.62 4.05
N ILE A 33 6.66 3.10 2.92
CA ILE A 33 6.06 4.10 2.04
C ILE A 33 4.74 3.56 1.46
N THR A 34 4.71 2.34 0.94
CA THR A 34 3.51 1.71 0.36
C THR A 34 2.37 1.53 1.37
N LEU A 35 2.68 1.12 2.61
CA LEU A 35 1.64 0.87 3.63
C LEU A 35 1.02 2.17 4.18
N ALA A 36 1.84 3.20 4.40
CA ALA A 36 1.34 4.50 4.86
C ALA A 36 0.45 5.15 3.79
N THR A 37 0.90 5.13 2.53
CA THR A 37 0.13 5.61 1.38
C THR A 37 -1.18 4.84 1.23
N TYR A 38 -1.15 3.51 1.36
CA TYR A 38 -2.37 2.70 1.30
C TYR A 38 -3.38 3.08 2.39
N LYS A 39 -2.92 3.29 3.63
CA LYS A 39 -3.81 3.72 4.73
C LYS A 39 -4.45 5.07 4.47
N GLU A 40 -3.70 6.02 3.91
CA GLU A 40 -4.22 7.34 3.55
C GLU A 40 -5.25 7.25 2.42
N LEU A 41 -5.00 6.42 1.39
CA LEU A 41 -5.98 6.16 0.33
C LEU A 41 -7.28 5.56 0.87
N VAL A 42 -7.19 4.58 1.78
CA VAL A 42 -8.37 3.99 2.44
C VAL A 42 -9.14 5.04 3.23
N ARG A 43 -8.44 5.93 3.96
CA ARG A 43 -9.06 7.03 4.71
C ARG A 43 -9.79 8.01 3.78
N ILE A 44 -9.17 8.38 2.66
CA ILE A 44 -9.78 9.24 1.64
C ILE A 44 -11.03 8.58 1.06
N GLY A 45 -10.95 7.29 0.70
CA GLY A 45 -12.10 6.53 0.20
C GLY A 45 -13.28 6.49 1.17
N ASN A 46 -13.01 6.31 2.47
CA ASN A 46 -14.04 6.34 3.50
C ASN A 46 -14.72 7.70 3.64
N ASN A 47 -13.96 8.80 3.53
CA ASN A 47 -14.51 10.16 3.57
C ASN A 47 -15.40 10.44 2.36
N ILE A 48 -15.00 9.99 1.16
CA ILE A 48 -15.81 10.11 -0.06
C ILE A 48 -17.11 9.34 0.08
N ASN A 49 -17.06 8.10 0.57
CA ASN A 49 -18.26 7.28 0.76
C ASN A 49 -19.25 7.94 1.75
N GLN A 50 -18.74 8.63 2.77
CA GLN A 50 -19.57 9.42 3.68
C GLN A 50 -20.22 10.62 2.99
N LEU A 51 -19.45 11.39 2.20
CA LEU A 51 -19.98 12.52 1.44
C LEU A 51 -21.04 12.08 0.44
N THR A 52 -20.80 10.99 -0.31
CA THR A 52 -21.79 10.43 -1.26
C THR A 52 -23.08 10.03 -0.54
N ARG A 53 -22.99 9.35 0.61
CA ARG A 53 -24.16 8.99 1.41
C ARG A 53 -24.92 10.21 1.90
N ALA A 54 -24.21 11.23 2.40
CA ALA A 54 -24.82 12.46 2.89
C ALA A 54 -25.53 13.24 1.76
N THR A 55 -24.91 13.33 0.59
CA THR A 55 -25.49 13.93 -0.61
C THR A 55 -26.74 13.17 -1.07
N ASN A 56 -26.66 11.85 -1.20
CA ASN A 56 -27.81 11.04 -1.61
C ASN A 56 -28.98 11.12 -0.62
N ALA A 57 -28.68 11.18 0.68
CA ALA A 57 -29.68 11.41 1.72
C ALA A 57 -30.34 12.79 1.58
N ALA A 58 -29.55 13.85 1.36
CA ALA A 58 -30.07 15.20 1.17
C ALA A 58 -30.97 15.29 -0.08
N ILE A 59 -30.55 14.72 -1.21
CA ILE A 59 -31.35 14.65 -2.45
C ILE A 59 -32.68 13.94 -2.18
N LYS A 60 -32.65 12.77 -1.53
CA LYS A 60 -33.86 12.00 -1.20
C LYS A 60 -34.82 12.75 -0.28
N MET A 61 -34.28 13.57 0.62
CA MET A 61 -35.06 14.42 1.52
C MET A 61 -35.51 15.74 0.87
N GLY A 62 -35.18 15.99 -0.41
CA GLY A 62 -35.52 17.23 -1.11
C GLY A 62 -34.78 18.46 -0.61
N VAL A 63 -33.67 18.27 0.12
CA VAL A 63 -32.86 19.34 0.70
C VAL A 63 -31.59 19.53 -0.12
N ARG A 64 -31.07 20.76 -0.13
CA ARG A 64 -29.84 21.06 -0.87
C ARG A 64 -28.69 20.17 -0.36
N PRO A 65 -27.99 19.46 -1.24
CA PRO A 65 -26.84 18.64 -0.84
C PRO A 65 -25.75 19.48 -0.16
N PRO A 66 -25.09 18.93 0.87
CA PRO A 66 -24.05 19.65 1.61
C PRO A 66 -22.73 19.80 0.81
N ALA A 67 -22.54 19.02 -0.27
CA ALA A 67 -21.35 19.08 -1.12
C ALA A 67 -21.68 19.74 -2.46
N SER A 68 -20.86 20.70 -2.90
CA SER A 68 -21.00 21.24 -4.25
C SER A 68 -20.50 20.22 -5.28
N PRO A 69 -21.20 20.04 -6.42
CA PRO A 69 -20.73 19.15 -7.48
C PRO A 69 -19.32 19.48 -7.97
N GLU A 70 -18.93 20.76 -8.03
CA GLU A 70 -17.57 21.15 -8.44
C GLU A 70 -16.48 20.64 -7.48
N GLN A 71 -16.73 20.66 -6.17
CA GLN A 71 -15.75 20.17 -5.18
C GLN A 71 -15.55 18.65 -5.29
N LEU A 72 -16.59 17.92 -5.68
CA LEU A 72 -16.51 16.47 -5.90
C LEU A 72 -15.73 16.14 -7.17
N GLU A 73 -15.92 16.91 -8.26
CA GLU A 73 -15.17 16.75 -9.50
C GLU A 73 -13.66 17.03 -9.27
N GLN A 74 -13.35 18.08 -8.51
CA GLN A 74 -11.97 18.41 -8.12
C GLN A 74 -11.32 17.28 -7.33
N LEU A 75 -12.04 16.71 -6.36
CA LEU A 75 -11.55 15.58 -5.56
C LEU A 75 -11.33 14.33 -6.41
N ARG A 76 -12.23 14.06 -7.37
CA ARG A 76 -12.09 12.95 -8.32
C ARG A 76 -10.82 13.10 -9.17
N ASN A 77 -10.57 14.30 -9.70
CA ASN A 77 -9.40 14.58 -10.53
C ASN A 77 -8.10 14.43 -9.74
N LEU A 78 -8.06 14.94 -8.49
CA LEU A 78 -6.89 14.78 -7.62
C LEU A 78 -6.60 13.30 -7.31
N LEU A 79 -7.65 12.50 -7.08
CA LEU A 79 -7.48 11.05 -6.88
C LEU A 79 -6.97 10.33 -8.13
N GLN A 80 -7.48 10.69 -9.31
CA GLN A 80 -6.98 10.13 -10.57
C GLN A 80 -5.51 10.49 -10.80
N GLN A 81 -5.11 11.71 -10.43
CA GLN A 81 -3.72 12.13 -10.49
C GLN A 81 -2.84 11.30 -9.54
N ILE A 82 -3.23 11.17 -8.26
CA ILE A 82 -2.51 10.34 -7.28
C ILE A 82 -2.41 8.89 -7.77
N GLY A 83 -3.50 8.34 -8.32
CA GLY A 83 -3.50 7.00 -8.89
C GLY A 83 -2.51 6.82 -10.04
N ARG A 84 -2.37 7.83 -10.92
CA ARG A 84 -1.37 7.82 -12.00
C ARG A 84 0.06 7.90 -11.44
N GLU A 85 0.31 8.82 -10.52
CA GLU A 85 1.63 9.00 -9.89
C GLU A 85 2.09 7.71 -9.18
N LEU A 86 1.18 7.03 -8.48
CA LEU A 86 1.49 5.76 -7.83
C LEU A 86 1.73 4.61 -8.81
N SER A 87 0.99 4.56 -9.91
CA SER A 87 1.20 3.56 -10.96
C SER A 87 2.52 3.78 -11.71
N SER A 88 3.01 5.01 -11.81
CA SER A 88 4.30 5.34 -12.43
C SER A 88 5.50 4.98 -11.54
N ILE A 89 5.31 4.93 -10.22
CA ILE A 89 6.37 4.54 -9.27
C ILE A 89 6.63 3.02 -9.32
N GLU A 90 5.63 2.19 -9.65
CA GLU A 90 5.81 0.72 -9.75
C GLU A 90 6.68 0.27 -10.94
N THR A 91 6.96 1.14 -11.91
CA THR A 91 7.81 0.84 -13.06
C THR A 91 9.30 1.15 -12.86
N GLU A 92 9.69 1.78 -11.75
CA GLU A 92 11.10 2.19 -11.50
C GLU A 92 11.89 1.24 -10.57
N THR A 93 11.35 0.06 -10.21
CA THR A 93 12.06 -0.88 -9.31
C THR A 93 12.11 -2.30 -9.86
N ILE A 94 12.88 -2.52 -10.92
CA ILE A 94 13.72 -3.71 -11.11
C ILE A 94 14.90 -3.27 -11.98
N ASP A 95 15.88 -2.60 -11.39
CA ASP A 95 17.24 -2.49 -11.94
C ASP A 95 18.15 -2.25 -10.72
N ASP A 96 18.48 -3.34 -10.02
CA ASP A 96 19.70 -3.43 -9.23
C ASP A 96 20.34 -4.75 -9.66
N ASP A 97 21.32 -4.57 -10.54
CA ASP A 97 22.35 -5.53 -10.92
C ASP A 97 23.18 -6.01 -9.71
N ASP A 98 23.94 -7.07 -9.97
CA ASP A 98 25.14 -7.56 -9.27
C ASP A 98 24.97 -8.38 -7.98
N GLU A 99 25.06 -9.70 -8.16
CA GLU A 99 26.28 -10.42 -7.74
C GLU A 99 26.51 -11.60 -8.71
N GLU A 100 27.31 -11.35 -9.76
CA GLU A 100 28.10 -12.43 -10.40
C GLU A 100 29.01 -13.02 -9.32
N ILE A 101 28.73 -14.25 -8.90
CA ILE A 101 29.72 -15.05 -8.16
C ILE A 101 30.55 -15.80 -9.20
N ASP A 102 31.62 -15.13 -9.64
CA ASP A 102 32.81 -15.81 -10.14
C ASP A 102 33.52 -16.46 -8.94
N GLU A 103 33.36 -17.77 -8.77
CA GLU A 103 34.30 -18.61 -8.02
C GLU A 103 34.87 -19.67 -8.97
N ASP A 104 35.83 -19.24 -9.79
CA ASP A 104 36.90 -20.10 -10.28
C ASP A 104 37.97 -20.19 -9.18
N ASP A 105 37.97 -21.30 -8.44
CA ASP A 105 39.19 -21.80 -7.82
C ASP A 105 39.11 -23.33 -7.66
N SER A 106 39.66 -23.99 -8.68
CA SER A 106 40.49 -25.20 -8.66
C SER A 106 40.46 -26.13 -7.42
N GLU A 107 40.14 -27.41 -7.64
CA GLU A 107 41.14 -28.49 -7.60
C GLU A 107 40.51 -29.88 -7.84
N GLU A 108 40.95 -30.48 -8.93
CA GLU A 108 40.86 -31.88 -9.34
C GLU A 108 41.59 -32.76 -8.30
N TRP A 109 40.88 -33.71 -7.68
CA TRP A 109 41.51 -34.77 -6.88
C TRP A 109 41.28 -36.10 -7.59
N ASP A 110 42.39 -36.70 -8.03
CA ASP A 110 42.54 -38.04 -8.63
C ASP A 110 41.83 -39.18 -7.87
#